data_AF-A0AAV2S9P1-F1
#
_entry.id   AF-A0AAV2S9P1-F1
#
_cell.length_a   1.000
_cell.length_b   1.000
_cell.length_c   1.000
_cell.angle_alpha   90.00
_cell.angle_beta   90.00
_cell.angle_gamma   90.00
#
_symmetry.space_group_name_H-M   'P 1'
#
loop_
_entity.id
_entity.type
_entity.pdbx_description
1 polymer ?
#
loop_
_entity_poly.entity_id
_entity_poly.type
_entity_poly.pdbx_seq_one_letter_code
_entity_poly.pdbx_strand_id
1 'polypeptide(L)'
;LSFGQSEWTNWFCGWGDFFLNVEEEEMGVTYTTFFFQSSFAATATTIVSGAVAERFNFMAYVIFSFVNTITYCIPAGWLWGSHGFLYKLGAVDVAGSAGVHLNGGMAALVCAYMVGPRIGRYDEGTGSLPLGNPTNA
;
A
#
# COMPACT_ATOMS: atom_id res chain seq x y z
N LEU A 1 9.61 -10.17 -1.07
CA LEU A 1 9.85 -8.71 -1.15
C LEU A 1 9.79 -8.03 0.21
N SER A 2 8.74 -8.23 1.02
CA SER A 2 8.69 -7.62 2.38
C SER A 2 9.35 -8.47 3.46
N PHE A 3 9.11 -9.79 3.46
CA PHE A 3 9.51 -10.68 4.57
C PHE A 3 10.39 -11.86 4.15
N GLY A 4 10.62 -12.04 2.85
CA GLY A 4 11.35 -13.19 2.31
C GLY A 4 12.76 -13.30 2.89
N GLN A 5 13.17 -14.53 3.20
CA GLN A 5 14.48 -14.86 3.73
C GLN A 5 15.27 -15.70 2.72
N SER A 6 16.40 -15.17 2.27
CA SER A 6 17.38 -15.90 1.46
C SER A 6 18.72 -15.18 1.52
N GLU A 7 19.73 -15.74 0.87
CA GLU A 7 21.05 -15.10 0.71
C GLU A 7 21.01 -13.72 0.02
N TRP A 8 19.93 -13.43 -0.73
CA TRP A 8 19.74 -12.17 -1.45
C TRP A 8 18.99 -11.10 -0.64
N THR A 9 18.46 -11.47 0.53
CA THR A 9 17.82 -10.53 1.44
C THR A 9 18.83 -9.52 1.95
N ASN A 10 18.48 -8.24 1.87
CA ASN A 10 19.33 -7.14 2.31
C ASN A 10 18.52 -6.12 3.10
N TRP A 11 19.17 -5.06 3.58
CA TRP A 11 18.54 -4.04 4.42
C TRP A 11 17.40 -3.27 3.75
N PHE A 12 17.33 -3.30 2.42
CA PHE A 12 16.34 -2.58 1.62
C PHE A 12 15.21 -3.48 1.12
N CYS A 13 15.46 -4.75 0.84
CA CYS A 13 14.43 -5.66 0.31
C CYS A 13 14.64 -7.10 0.78
N GLY A 14 13.54 -7.75 1.17
CA GLY A 14 13.49 -9.18 1.46
C GLY A 14 13.33 -10.01 0.20
N TRP A 15 14.07 -11.10 0.09
CA TRP A 15 14.07 -11.99 -1.07
C TRP A 15 13.90 -13.44 -0.62
N GLY A 16 13.05 -14.22 -1.28
CA GLY A 16 12.76 -15.60 -0.88
C GLY A 16 11.29 -15.82 -0.51
N ASP A 17 10.97 -17.07 -0.16
CA ASP A 17 9.64 -17.55 0.27
C ASP A 17 8.51 -17.23 -0.72
N PHE A 18 8.87 -17.17 -2.01
CA PHE A 18 7.92 -16.95 -3.07
C PHE A 18 6.95 -18.11 -3.17
N PHE A 19 5.69 -17.81 -3.50
CA PHE A 19 4.61 -18.79 -3.59
C PHE A 19 4.38 -19.57 -2.28
N LEU A 20 4.82 -19.02 -1.14
CA LEU A 20 4.70 -19.66 0.18
C LEU A 20 5.39 -21.03 0.24
N ASN A 21 6.43 -21.22 -0.57
CA ASN A 21 7.21 -22.45 -0.59
C ASN A 21 8.17 -22.46 0.60
N VAL A 22 7.72 -23.04 1.71
CA VAL A 22 8.46 -23.15 2.98
C VAL A 22 8.40 -24.58 3.52
N GLU A 23 9.28 -24.91 4.46
CA GLU A 23 9.28 -26.23 5.12
C GLU A 23 7.99 -26.46 5.92
N GLU A 24 7.61 -27.72 6.09
CA GLU A 24 6.33 -28.11 6.73
C GLU A 24 6.18 -27.54 8.15
N GLU A 25 7.29 -27.45 8.89
CA GLU A 25 7.33 -26.89 10.24
C GLU A 25 7.00 -25.39 10.29
N GLU A 26 7.27 -24.64 9.21
CA GLU A 26 7.09 -23.19 9.13
C GLU A 26 5.77 -22.76 8.47
N MET A 27 5.05 -23.69 7.84
CA MET A 27 3.82 -23.41 7.08
C MET A 27 2.78 -22.66 7.90
N GLY A 28 2.51 -23.09 9.14
CA GLY A 28 1.44 -22.51 9.96
C GLY A 28 1.64 -21.04 10.28
N VAL A 29 2.86 -20.67 10.69
CA VAL A 29 3.23 -19.28 10.98
C VAL A 29 3.26 -18.47 9.69
N THR A 30 3.93 -19.00 8.65
CA THR A 30 4.09 -18.30 7.36
C THR A 30 2.75 -17.97 6.72
N TYR A 31 1.81 -18.91 6.70
CA TYR A 31 0.51 -18.72 6.04
C TYR A 31 -0.36 -17.72 6.81
N THR A 32 -0.34 -17.79 8.14
CA THR A 32 -1.07 -16.85 9.00
C THR A 32 -0.52 -15.44 8.84
N THR A 33 0.81 -15.29 8.89
CA THR A 33 1.49 -14.01 8.69
C THR A 33 1.25 -13.47 7.27
N PHE A 34 1.31 -14.33 6.25
CA PHE A 34 1.01 -13.93 4.88
C PHE A 34 -0.41 -13.41 4.75
N PHE A 35 -1.41 -14.13 5.28
CA PHE A 35 -2.80 -13.69 5.20
C PHE A 35 -2.99 -12.34 5.90
N PHE A 36 -2.46 -12.20 7.12
CA PHE A 36 -2.50 -10.95 7.87
C PHE A 36 -1.83 -9.79 7.13
N GLN A 37 -0.60 -9.98 6.62
CA GLN A 37 0.15 -8.95 5.91
C GLN A 37 -0.44 -8.64 4.52
N SER A 38 -1.06 -9.62 3.86
CA SER A 38 -1.78 -9.41 2.60
C SER A 38 -2.98 -8.48 2.79
N SER A 39 -3.64 -8.52 3.96
CA SER A 39 -4.72 -7.60 4.29
C SER A 39 -4.22 -6.15 4.36
N PHE A 40 -3.05 -5.91 4.97
CA PHE A 40 -2.44 -4.57 4.99
C PHE A 40 -2.02 -4.08 3.61
N ALA A 41 -1.45 -4.98 2.78
CA ALA A 41 -1.10 -4.64 1.40
C ALA A 41 -2.35 -4.25 0.59
N ALA A 42 -3.45 -5.00 0.73
CA ALA A 42 -4.72 -4.69 0.10
C ALA A 42 -5.30 -3.35 0.61
N THR A 43 -5.23 -3.09 1.91
CA THR A 43 -5.64 -1.81 2.51
C THR A 43 -4.83 -0.64 1.96
N ALA A 44 -3.50 -0.75 1.92
CA ALA A 44 -2.64 0.31 1.40
C ALA A 44 -2.95 0.63 -0.07
N THR A 45 -3.15 -0.40 -0.89
CA THR A 45 -3.49 -0.24 -2.31
C THR A 45 -4.89 0.35 -2.51
N THR A 46 -5.89 -0.07 -1.72
CA THR A 46 -7.26 0.41 -1.91
C THR A 46 -7.48 1.85 -1.46
N ILE A 47 -6.61 2.44 -0.63
CA ILE A 47 -6.64 3.89 -0.31
C ILE A 47 -6.64 4.73 -1.60
N VAL A 48 -5.90 4.29 -2.63
CA VAL A 48 -5.83 4.98 -3.92
C VAL A 48 -7.19 5.04 -4.61
N SER A 49 -8.01 4.00 -4.50
CA SER A 49 -9.34 3.96 -5.13
C SER A 49 -10.22 5.14 -4.73
N GLY A 50 -10.20 5.50 -3.43
CA GLY A 50 -11.00 6.60 -2.90
C GLY A 50 -10.55 7.97 -3.44
N ALA A 51 -9.26 8.14 -3.70
CA ALA A 51 -8.72 9.41 -4.21
C ALA A 51 -9.02 9.65 -5.70
N VAL A 52 -9.10 8.56 -6.48
CA VAL A 52 -9.28 8.62 -7.95
C VAL A 52 -10.66 8.18 -8.42
N ALA A 53 -11.59 7.93 -7.50
CA ALA A 53 -12.96 7.56 -7.80
C ALA A 53 -13.58 8.47 -8.87
N GLU A 54 -14.48 7.88 -9.67
CA GLU A 54 -15.31 8.50 -10.73
C GLU A 54 -14.58 8.91 -12.01
N ARG A 55 -13.23 8.95 -12.04
CA ARG A 55 -12.47 9.45 -13.20
C ARG A 55 -11.25 8.63 -13.60
N PHE A 56 -11.07 7.46 -13.00
CA PHE A 56 -9.98 6.55 -13.33
C PHE A 56 -10.46 5.39 -14.20
N ASN A 57 -9.73 5.06 -15.25
CA ASN A 57 -10.06 3.91 -16.09
C ASN A 57 -9.89 2.60 -15.31
N PHE A 58 -10.91 1.73 -15.32
CA PHE A 58 -10.90 0.50 -14.53
C PHE A 58 -9.72 -0.44 -14.86
N MET A 59 -9.40 -0.64 -16.14
CA MET A 59 -8.29 -1.53 -16.53
C MET A 59 -6.93 -0.96 -16.10
N ALA A 60 -6.75 0.36 -16.23
CA ALA A 60 -5.59 1.03 -15.67
C ALA A 60 -5.51 0.85 -14.15
N TYR A 61 -6.66 0.88 -13.45
CA TYR A 61 -6.72 0.72 -11.99
C TYR A 61 -6.30 -0.68 -11.55
N VAL A 62 -6.71 -1.72 -12.27
CA VAL A 62 -6.31 -3.12 -11.97
C VAL A 62 -4.80 -3.29 -12.11
N ILE A 63 -4.22 -2.80 -13.22
CA ILE A 63 -2.77 -2.87 -13.45
C ILE A 63 -2.01 -2.06 -12.38
N PHE A 64 -2.48 -0.84 -12.12
CA PHE A 64 -1.92 0.00 -11.06
C PHE A 64 -1.94 -0.71 -9.71
N SER A 65 -3.07 -1.33 -9.33
CA SER A 65 -3.23 -2.01 -8.04
C SER A 65 -2.26 -3.16 -7.87
N PHE A 66 -2.02 -3.93 -8.93
CA PHE A 66 -1.03 -5.00 -8.93
C PHE A 66 0.40 -4.46 -8.70
N VAL A 67 0.79 -3.43 -9.46
CA VAL A 67 2.12 -2.81 -9.33
C VAL A 67 2.30 -2.11 -7.98
N ASN A 68 1.27 -1.44 -7.49
CA ASN A 68 1.29 -0.75 -6.21
C ASN A 68 1.44 -1.73 -5.04
N THR A 69 0.80 -2.90 -5.12
CA THR A 69 0.95 -3.96 -4.11
C THR A 69 2.39 -4.49 -4.07
N ILE A 70 3.04 -4.67 -5.22
CA ILE A 70 4.47 -5.03 -5.28
C ILE A 70 5.34 -3.92 -4.67
N THR A 71 5.03 -2.67 -4.99
CA THR A 71 5.76 -1.50 -4.50
C THR A 71 5.61 -1.35 -2.99
N TYR A 72 4.43 -1.63 -2.43
CA TYR A 72 4.13 -1.62 -0.99
C TYR A 72 5.01 -2.60 -0.19
N CYS A 73 5.33 -3.75 -0.77
CA CYS A 73 6.11 -4.78 -0.10
C CYS A 73 7.48 -4.28 0.37
N ILE A 74 8.10 -3.35 -0.37
CA ILE A 74 9.44 -2.83 -0.06
C ILE A 74 9.43 -2.02 1.25
N PRO A 75 8.66 -0.91 1.40
CA PRO A 75 8.60 -0.14 2.63
C PRO A 75 7.98 -0.90 3.81
N ALA A 76 7.09 -1.87 3.57
CA ALA A 76 6.63 -2.78 4.63
C ALA A 76 7.81 -3.59 5.21
N GLY A 77 8.72 -4.06 4.36
CA GLY A 77 9.96 -4.74 4.80
C GLY A 77 10.91 -3.83 5.57
N TRP A 78 10.98 -2.54 5.25
CA TRP A 78 11.82 -1.59 5.99
C TRP A 78 11.41 -1.48 7.46
N LEU A 79 10.10 -1.43 7.74
CA LEU A 79 9.53 -1.23 9.07
C LEU A 79 9.38 -2.54 9.86
N TRP A 80 8.94 -3.62 9.21
CA TRP A 80 8.52 -4.85 9.88
C TRP A 80 9.39 -6.06 9.58
N GLY A 81 10.20 -5.99 8.52
CA GLY A 81 11.18 -7.02 8.24
C GLY A 81 12.34 -6.92 9.24
N SER A 82 12.76 -8.06 9.80
CA SER A 82 13.94 -8.13 10.69
C SER A 82 15.23 -7.64 10.00
N HIS A 83 15.28 -7.69 8.67
CA HIS A 83 16.36 -7.15 7.84
C HIS A 83 16.27 -5.63 7.62
N GLY A 84 15.08 -5.05 7.74
CA GLY A 84 14.77 -3.69 7.31
C GLY A 84 15.58 -2.62 8.04
N PHE A 85 16.08 -1.63 7.31
CA PHE A 85 16.89 -0.56 7.93
C PHE A 85 16.11 0.28 8.95
N LEU A 86 14.82 0.57 8.74
CA LEU A 86 14.01 1.32 9.72
C LEU A 86 13.79 0.50 10.99
N TYR A 87 13.55 -0.80 10.86
CA TYR A 87 13.51 -1.73 11.98
C TYR A 87 14.82 -1.70 12.78
N LYS A 88 15.98 -1.75 12.10
CA LYS A 88 17.31 -1.68 12.76
C LYS A 88 17.61 -0.33 13.40
N LEU A 89 17.03 0.75 12.89
CA LEU A 89 17.13 2.10 13.48
C LEU A 89 16.19 2.29 14.68
N GLY A 90 15.34 1.31 15.01
CA GLY A 90 14.40 1.38 16.13
C GLY A 90 13.09 2.11 15.81
N ALA A 91 12.72 2.23 14.54
CA ALA A 91 11.43 2.77 14.16
C ALA A 91 10.30 1.86 14.68
N VAL A 92 9.26 2.48 15.26
CA VAL A 92 8.09 1.77 15.79
C VAL A 92 6.87 2.18 15.00
N ASP A 93 6.34 1.23 14.23
CA ASP A 93 5.02 1.33 13.59
C ASP A 93 4.29 0.02 13.87
N VAL A 94 3.30 0.03 14.75
CA VAL A 94 2.66 -1.22 15.22
C VAL A 94 1.59 -1.72 14.25
N ALA A 95 0.81 -0.80 13.67
CA ALA A 95 -0.40 -1.12 12.92
C ALA A 95 -0.43 -0.50 11.50
N GLY A 96 0.64 0.17 11.08
CA GLY A 96 0.78 0.66 9.71
C GLY A 96 0.46 2.14 9.52
N SER A 97 0.72 3.01 10.50
CA SER A 97 0.61 4.45 10.29
C SER A 97 1.51 4.93 9.15
N ALA A 98 2.75 4.46 9.12
CA ALA A 98 3.67 4.71 8.01
C ALA A 98 3.52 3.62 6.92
N GLY A 99 3.58 2.35 7.32
CA GLY A 99 3.61 1.21 6.39
C GLY A 99 2.40 1.17 5.46
N VAL A 100 1.20 1.48 5.97
CA VAL A 100 -0.08 1.39 5.24
C VAL A 100 -0.62 2.77 4.91
N HIS A 101 -0.88 3.62 5.90
CA HIS A 101 -1.60 4.88 5.69
C HIS A 101 -0.76 5.94 4.96
N LEU A 102 0.48 6.19 5.40
CA LEU A 102 1.36 7.14 4.72
C LEU A 102 1.72 6.64 3.32
N ASN A 103 2.11 5.37 3.18
CA ASN A 103 2.49 4.80 1.91
C ASN A 103 1.33 4.81 0.89
N GLY A 104 0.17 4.29 1.28
CA GLY A 104 -1.04 4.31 0.45
C GLY A 104 -1.55 5.74 0.19
N GLY A 105 -1.47 6.62 1.18
CA GLY A 105 -1.85 8.04 1.04
C GLY A 105 -0.94 8.80 0.08
N MET A 106 0.37 8.53 0.08
CA MET A 106 1.31 9.14 -0.86
C MET A 106 1.07 8.63 -2.28
N ALA A 107 0.88 7.32 -2.45
CA ALA A 107 0.49 6.75 -3.74
C ALA A 107 -0.81 7.37 -4.25
N ALA A 108 -1.80 7.56 -3.37
CA ALA A 108 -3.07 8.18 -3.69
C ALA A 108 -2.92 9.64 -4.09
N LEU A 109 -2.09 10.41 -3.39
CA LEU A 109 -1.80 11.81 -3.71
C LEU A 109 -1.16 11.94 -5.09
N VAL A 110 -0.10 11.17 -5.37
CA VAL A 110 0.59 11.19 -6.66
C VAL A 110 -0.35 10.75 -7.79
N CYS A 111 -1.12 9.68 -7.57
CA CYS A 111 -2.08 9.19 -8.55
C CYS A 111 -3.18 10.22 -8.84
N ALA A 112 -3.78 10.83 -7.81
CA ALA A 112 -4.78 11.87 -7.97
C ALA A 112 -4.24 13.12 -8.67
N TYR A 113 -2.98 13.49 -8.41
CA TYR A 113 -2.31 14.59 -9.09
C TYR A 113 -2.13 14.30 -10.59
N MET A 114 -1.69 13.09 -10.95
CA MET A 114 -1.48 12.70 -12.35
C MET A 114 -2.80 12.60 -13.13
N VAL A 115 -3.86 12.13 -12.49
CA VAL A 115 -5.19 11.98 -13.08
C VAL A 115 -5.90 13.33 -13.21
N GLY A 116 -5.65 14.22 -12.27
CA GLY A 116 -6.29 15.52 -12.18
C GLY A 116 -7.66 15.49 -11.49
N PRO A 117 -8.30 16.67 -11.40
CA PRO A 117 -9.59 16.83 -10.75
C PRO A 117 -10.73 16.21 -11.54
N ARG A 118 -11.86 16.01 -10.84
CA ARG A 118 -13.12 15.67 -11.51
C ARG A 118 -13.57 16.81 -12.40
N ILE A 119 -14.20 16.45 -13.52
CA ILE A 119 -14.85 17.40 -14.43
C ILE A 119 -15.85 18.22 -13.61
N GLY A 120 -15.83 19.56 -13.78
CA GLY A 120 -16.72 20.47 -13.05
C GLY A 120 -16.30 20.82 -11.62
N ARG A 121 -15.27 20.17 -11.05
CA ARG A 121 -14.95 20.31 -9.62
C ARG A 121 -14.48 21.70 -9.20
N TYR A 122 -13.85 22.43 -10.12
CA TYR A 122 -13.23 23.74 -9.86
C TYR A 122 -13.69 24.82 -10.84
N ASP A 123 -14.80 24.60 -11.56
CA ASP A 123 -15.32 25.54 -12.55
C ASP A 123 -15.80 26.85 -11.89
N GLU A 124 -16.31 26.76 -10.66
CA GLU A 124 -16.71 27.91 -9.82
C GLU A 124 -15.57 28.41 -8.91
N GLY A 125 -14.33 28.02 -9.21
CA GLY A 125 -13.13 28.39 -8.45
C GLY A 125 -12.72 27.35 -7.40
N THR A 126 -11.76 27.73 -6.56
CA THR A 126 -11.14 26.85 -5.55
C THR A 126 -11.69 27.06 -4.14
N GLY A 127 -12.83 27.76 -4.02
CA GLY A 127 -13.52 27.96 -2.74
C GLY A 127 -13.91 26.62 -2.09
N SER A 128 -14.03 26.62 -0.77
CA SER A 128 -14.51 25.45 -0.04
C SER A 128 -15.91 25.06 -0.54
N LEU A 129 -16.06 23.83 -1.04
CA LEU A 129 -17.39 23.33 -1.32
C LEU A 129 -18.17 23.16 -0.01
N PRO A 130 -19.49 23.33 -0.02
CA PRO A 130 -20.32 22.92 1.11
C PRO A 130 -20.05 21.44 1.44
N LEU A 131 -20.03 21.11 2.73
CA LEU A 131 -19.86 19.73 3.18
C LEU A 131 -20.92 18.83 2.52
N GLY A 132 -20.48 17.69 2.01
CA GLY A 132 -21.36 16.64 1.50
C GLY A 132 -22.30 16.17 2.62
N ASN A 133 -23.59 16.18 2.34
CA ASN A 133 -24.67 15.66 3.16
C ASN A 133 -25.57 14.79 2.25
N PRO A 134 -26.48 13.99 2.81
CA PRO A 134 -27.34 13.09 2.03
C PRO A 134 -28.25 13.78 1.00
N THR A 135 -28.34 15.10 1.01
CA THR A 135 -29.19 15.91 0.13
C THR A 135 -28.42 16.69 -0.93
N ASN A 136 -27.08 16.65 -0.94
CA ASN A 136 -26.26 17.37 -1.92
C ASN A 136 -25.15 16.50 -2.55
N ALA A 137 -25.27 15.18 -2.44
CA ALA A 137 -24.41 14.19 -3.11
C ALA A 137 -24.90 13.88 -4.53
#